data_AF-A0A2D0HMT9-F1
#
_entry.id   AF-A0A2D0HMT9-F1
#
_cell.length_a   1.000
_cell.length_b   1.000
_cell.length_c   1.000
_cell.angle_alpha   90.00
_cell.angle_beta   90.00
_cell.angle_gamma   90.00
#
_symmetry.space_group_name_H-M   'P 1'
#
loop_
_entity.id
_entity.type
_entity.pdbx_description
1 polymer ?
#
loop_
_entity_poly.entity_id
_entity_poly.type
_entity_poly.pdbx_seq_one_letter_code
_entity_poly.pdbx_strand_id
1 'polypeptide(L)' 'MCSAIASLGTIAVWSGDFLTLYEPTTWVYGIRNAVAEWLPMPREKIRVIQQFVGGSFGYKDPA' A
#
# COMPACT_ATOMS: atom_id res chain seq x y z
N MET A 1 9.67 11.56 -18.02
CA MET A 1 9.39 10.11 -17.90
C MET A 1 10.68 9.43 -17.49
N CYS A 2 10.84 9.10 -16.21
CA CYS A 2 11.97 8.31 -15.72
C CYS A 2 11.35 7.06 -15.10
N SER A 3 11.65 5.88 -15.66
CA SER A 3 11.15 4.60 -15.17
C SER A 3 11.66 4.35 -13.76
N ALA A 4 10.76 4.05 -12.81
CA ALA A 4 11.16 3.56 -11.50
C ALA A 4 11.84 2.19 -11.67
N ILE A 5 13.05 2.04 -11.12
CA ILE A 5 13.88 0.83 -11.25
C ILE A 5 13.50 -0.30 -10.27
N ALA A 6 12.45 -0.09 -9.48
CA ALA A 6 11.91 -1.06 -8.53
C ALA A 6 10.55 -1.57 -9.01
N SER A 7 10.40 -2.89 -9.10
CA SER A 7 9.15 -3.55 -9.47
C SER A 7 7.98 -2.99 -8.64
N LEU A 8 6.91 -2.56 -9.31
CA LEU A 8 5.63 -2.27 -8.66
C LEU A 8 5.05 -3.62 -8.21
N GLY A 9 5.21 -3.93 -6.94
CA GLY A 9 4.71 -5.16 -6.35
C GLY A 9 4.11 -4.88 -4.99
N THR A 10 2.84 -5.26 -4.83
CA THR A 10 2.15 -5.30 -3.55
C THR A 10 2.26 -6.71 -2.99
N ILE A 11 2.71 -6.85 -1.75
CA ILE A 11 2.65 -8.13 -1.04
C ILE A 11 1.55 -8.04 0.01
N ALA A 12 0.53 -8.88 -0.14
CA ALA A 12 -0.53 -9.04 0.85
C ALA A 12 -0.28 -10.30 1.69
N VAL A 13 -0.11 -10.12 2.99
CA VAL A 13 0.07 -11.22 3.95
C VAL A 13 -1.15 -11.25 4.87
N TRP A 14 -1.85 -12.37 4.86
CA TRP A 14 -2.99 -12.63 5.75
C TRP A 14 -2.54 -13.47 6.96
N SER A 15 -2.96 -13.05 8.15
CA SER A 15 -2.79 -13.81 9.39
C SER A 15 -4.14 -13.87 10.10
N GLY A 16 -4.89 -14.93 9.82
CA GLY A 16 -6.30 -15.02 10.20
C GLY A 16 -7.08 -13.84 9.65
N ASP A 17 -7.64 -13.05 10.56
CA ASP A 17 -8.45 -11.86 10.25
C ASP A 17 -7.64 -10.58 9.98
N PHE A 18 -6.31 -10.62 10.13
CA PHE A 18 -5.45 -9.45 9.94
C PHE A 18 -4.80 -9.46 8.56
N LEU A 19 -4.86 -8.32 7.87
CA LEU A 19 -4.18 -8.09 6.59
C LEU A 19 -3.00 -7.14 6.78
N THR A 20 -1.81 -7.56 6.37
CA THR A 20 -0.65 -6.70 6.23
C THR A 20 -0.30 -6.52 4.75
N LEU A 21 -0.31 -5.28 4.28
CA LEU A 21 0.09 -4.90 2.94
C LEU A 21 1.48 -4.26 2.96
N TYR A 22 2.40 -4.83 2.23
CA TYR A 22 3.69 -4.23 1.94
C TYR A 22 3.58 -3.56 0.58
N GLU A 23 3.49 -2.24 0.60
CA GLU A 23 3.32 -1.44 -0.61
C GLU A 23 4.39 -0.34 -0.61
N PRO A 24 5.18 -0.20 -1.69
CA PRO A 24 6.14 0.89 -1.81
C PRO A 24 5.43 2.20 -2.17
N THR A 25 4.52 2.69 -1.33
CA THR A 25 3.64 3.84 -1.55
C THR A 25 3.98 5.02 -0.64
N THR A 26 3.70 6.24 -1.09
CA THR A 26 3.67 7.45 -0.25
C THR A 26 2.28 7.71 0.36
N TRP A 27 1.25 6.99 -0.12
CA TRP A 27 -0.16 7.20 0.20
C TRP A 27 -0.75 6.08 1.09
N VAL A 28 -0.05 5.77 2.18
CA VAL A 28 -0.35 4.66 3.11
C VAL A 28 -1.78 4.71 3.66
N TYR A 29 -2.25 5.90 4.07
CA TYR A 29 -3.58 6.07 4.66
C TYR A 29 -4.71 5.87 3.65
N GLY A 30 -4.51 6.33 2.41
CA GLY A 30 -5.52 6.18 1.37
C GLY A 30 -5.67 4.73 0.92
N ILE A 31 -4.55 4.02 0.79
CA ILE A 31 -4.59 2.57 0.53
C ILE A 31 -5.30 1.84 1.66
N ARG A 32 -5.03 2.17 2.93
CA ARG A 32 -5.75 1.56 4.05
C ARG A 32 -7.26 1.78 3.96
N ASN A 33 -7.69 2.98 3.57
CA ASN A 33 -9.12 3.29 3.43
C ASN A 33 -9.76 2.56 2.25
N ALA A 34 -9.12 2.58 1.07
CA ALA A 34 -9.60 1.88 -0.12
C ALA A 34 -9.72 0.37 0.14
N VAL A 35 -8.73 -0.22 0.81
CA VAL A 35 -8.73 -1.66 1.15
C VAL A 35 -9.84 -1.99 2.15
N ALA A 36 -10.10 -1.11 3.12
CA ALA A 36 -11.20 -1.28 4.07
C ALA A 36 -12.58 -1.26 3.38
N GLU A 37 -12.74 -0.41 2.36
CA GLU A 37 -13.97 -0.31 1.56
C GLU A 37 -14.14 -1.52 0.63
N TRP A 38 -13.05 -2.01 0.03
CA TRP A 38 -13.09 -3.09 -0.97
C TRP A 38 -13.20 -4.48 -0.36
N LEU A 39 -12.61 -4.71 0.82
CA LEU A 39 -12.59 -6.01 1.52
C LEU A 39 -13.54 -6.07 2.73
N PRO A 40 -14.54 -5.17 2.80
CA PRO A 40 -15.32 -4.83 4.01
C PRO A 40 -14.68 -5.15 5.37
N MET A 41 -13.41 -4.77 5.56
CA MET A 41 -12.67 -5.08 6.79
C MET A 41 -12.52 -3.84 7.69
N PRO A 42 -12.59 -4.01 9.03
CA PRO A 42 -12.25 -2.95 9.97
C PRO A 42 -10.83 -2.44 9.73
N ARG A 43 -10.63 -1.12 9.79
CA ARG A 43 -9.32 -0.47 9.55
C ARG A 43 -8.27 -0.91 10.57
N GLU A 44 -8.71 -1.33 11.76
CA GLU A 44 -7.88 -1.85 12.85
C GLU A 44 -7.26 -3.21 12.49
N LYS A 45 -7.88 -3.94 11.56
CA LYS A 45 -7.39 -5.24 11.06
C LYS A 45 -6.48 -5.10 9.83
N ILE A 46 -6.31 -3.88 9.30
CA ILE A 46 -5.50 -3.61 8.10
C ILE A 46 -4.27 -2.79 8.47
N ARG A 47 -3.09 -3.36 8.21
CA ARG A 47 -1.80 -2.69 8.37
C ARG A 47 -1.15 -2.49 7.01
N VAL A 48 -0.80 -1.25 6.67
CA VAL A 48 -0.05 -0.93 5.45
C VAL A 48 1.36 -0.52 5.86
N ILE A 49 2.37 -1.21 5.34
CA ILE A 49 3.78 -1.00 5.63
C ILE A 49 4.46 -0.48 4.37
N GLN A 50 4.96 0.74 4.45
CA GLN A 50 5.78 1.34 3.40
C GLN A 50 7.20 0.78 3.47
N GLN A 51 7.57 -0.11 2.54
CA GLN A 51 8.96 -0.51 2.35
C GLN A 51 9.65 0.47 1.38
N PHE A 52 10.66 1.18 1.89
CA PHE A 52 11.60 2.08 1.21
C PHE A 52 11.14 2.67 -0.13
N VAL A 53 10.64 3.90 -0.09
CA VAL A 53 10.42 4.70 -1.30
C VAL A 53 11.73 5.36 -1.70
N GLY A 54 12.51 4.71 -2.57
CA GLY A 54 13.57 5.38 -3.32
C GLY A 54 12.95 6.31 -4.36
N GLY A 55 12.52 7.50 -3.94
CA GLY A 55 12.03 8.60 -4.80
C GLY A 55 11.00 8.20 -5.87
N SER A 56 9.70 8.17 -5.54
CA SER A 56 8.63 7.88 -6.52
C SER A 56 8.28 9.06 -7.46
N PHE A 57 8.88 10.25 -7.29
CA PHE A 57 8.60 11.46 -8.10
C PHE A 57 7.10 11.69 -8.41
N GLY A 58 6.20 11.51 -7.43
CA GLY A 58 4.77 11.74 -7.60
C GLY A 58 3.98 10.65 -8.35
N TYR A 59 4.58 9.52 -8.72
CA TYR A 59 3.88 8.45 -9.47
C TYR A 59 2.81 7.69 -8.65
N LYS A 60 2.91 7.70 -7.32
CA LYS A 60 2.07 6.87 -6.43
C LYS A 60 1.06 7.64 -5.59
N ASP A 61 1.05 8.95 -5.72
CA ASP A 61 0.00 9.79 -5.13
C ASP A 61 -1.08 10.00 -6.20
N PRO A 62 -2.37 9.87 -5.86
CA PRO A 62 -3.41 10.34 -6.75
C PRO A 62 -3.25 11.86 -6.93
N ALA A 63 -3.25 12.31 -8.20
CA ALA A 63 -3.26 13.72 -8.56
C ALA A 63 -4.51 14.44 -8.01
#